data_AF-A0A2A5G3M9-F1
#
_entry.id   AF-A0A2A5G3M9-F1
#
_cell.length_a   1.000
_cell.length_b   1.000
_cell.length_c   1.000
_cell.angle_alpha   90.00
_cell.angle_beta   90.00
_cell.angle_gamma   90.00
#
_symmetry.space_group_name_H-M   'P 1'
#
loop_
_entity.id
_entity.type
_entity.pdbx_description
1 polymer ?
#
loop_
_entity_poly.entity_id
_entity_poly.type
_entity_poly.pdbx_seq_one_letter_code
_entity_poly.pdbx_strand_id
1 'polypeptide(L)'
;MKTQIIRGIIAATAITLQPDFIFAQWQQSNGNPYKFGRTKTDIAAIGIGAFPNGTANPPLSALHINTNPPFPPATGFFSLGEVFRTVGPSTETNAWRMLSGTGTGTEKFVLFNPASSDNVFLRSSVSGANMQFQTTLTVFGNPIPLTRMTITDGLFGMVGIGNGFTNPQSQLHINDGDFPTYTQITNTNTGPNADDGFRVGIDADGVAELRQQENFGFNFYTQNPNTLKMTLTATGDLNITTANKGTK
;
A
#
# COMPACT_ATOMS: atom_id res chain seq x y z
N MET A 1 -57.18 -79.86 -7.76
CA MET A 1 -56.22 -79.03 -7.02
C MET A 1 -55.57 -78.06 -8.00
N LYS A 2 -55.89 -76.77 -7.92
CA LYS A 2 -55.24 -75.70 -8.69
C LYS A 2 -54.32 -74.94 -7.73
N THR A 3 -53.01 -75.06 -7.94
CA THR A 3 -51.99 -74.37 -7.14
C THR A 3 -51.76 -73.00 -7.76
N GLN A 4 -52.05 -71.94 -6.99
CA GLN A 4 -51.67 -70.57 -7.31
C GLN A 4 -50.17 -70.41 -7.13
N ILE A 5 -49.47 -69.88 -8.14
CA ILE A 5 -48.11 -69.36 -7.98
C ILE A 5 -48.12 -67.85 -8.17
N ILE A 6 -48.01 -67.23 -7.00
CA ILE A 6 -47.62 -65.90 -6.57
C ILE A 6 -46.94 -65.01 -7.62
N ARG A 7 -47.51 -63.82 -7.79
CA ARG A 7 -46.91 -62.62 -8.36
C ARG A 7 -45.77 -62.14 -7.45
N GLY A 8 -44.55 -62.04 -7.99
CA GLY A 8 -43.43 -61.34 -7.37
C GLY A 8 -42.90 -60.28 -8.31
N ILE A 9 -43.32 -59.03 -8.11
CA ILE A 9 -42.76 -57.85 -8.76
C ILE A 9 -41.36 -57.67 -8.18
N ILE A 10 -40.31 -57.98 -8.95
CA ILE A 10 -38.95 -57.53 -8.63
C ILE A 10 -38.81 -56.13 -9.22
N ALA A 11 -38.95 -55.13 -8.37
CA ALA A 11 -38.64 -53.76 -8.70
C ALA A 11 -37.14 -53.66 -8.98
N ALA A 12 -36.78 -53.40 -10.24
CA ALA A 12 -35.43 -53.06 -10.64
C ALA A 12 -35.08 -51.70 -10.02
N THR A 13 -34.34 -51.71 -8.91
CA THR A 13 -33.69 -50.49 -8.41
C THR A 13 -32.48 -50.25 -9.30
N ALA A 14 -32.63 -49.35 -10.27
CA ALA A 14 -31.50 -48.81 -10.99
C ALA A 14 -30.64 -48.03 -9.98
N ILE A 15 -29.53 -48.65 -9.53
CA ILE A 15 -28.42 -47.89 -8.96
C ILE A 15 -27.81 -47.14 -10.13
N THR A 16 -28.26 -45.90 -10.31
CA THR A 16 -27.55 -44.91 -11.11
C THR A 16 -26.24 -44.64 -10.38
N LEU A 17 -25.16 -45.29 -10.82
CA LEU A 17 -23.80 -44.82 -10.59
C LEU A 17 -23.76 -43.38 -11.09
N GLN A 18 -23.72 -42.42 -10.16
CA GLN A 18 -23.47 -41.03 -10.53
C GLN A 18 -22.09 -41.00 -11.21
N PRO A 19 -22.00 -40.48 -12.44
CA PRO A 19 -20.71 -40.25 -13.06
C PRO A 19 -19.96 -39.22 -12.21
N ASP A 20 -18.69 -39.54 -11.97
CA ASP A 20 -17.57 -38.66 -11.65
C ASP A 20 -17.91 -37.21 -11.24
N PHE A 21 -17.46 -36.82 -10.04
CA PHE A 21 -17.29 -35.41 -9.67
C PHE A 21 -16.19 -34.78 -10.57
N ILE A 22 -16.58 -34.42 -11.80
CA ILE A 22 -15.75 -33.71 -12.76
C ILE A 22 -15.89 -32.21 -12.49
N PHE A 23 -14.96 -31.72 -11.67
CA PHE A 23 -14.63 -30.32 -11.40
C PHE A 23 -15.59 -29.50 -10.52
N ALA A 24 -14.95 -28.60 -9.77
CA ALA A 24 -15.53 -27.80 -8.71
C ALA A 24 -16.71 -26.91 -9.16
N GLN A 25 -17.74 -26.91 -8.31
CA GLN A 25 -18.43 -25.72 -7.78
C GLN A 25 -18.81 -24.64 -8.80
N TRP A 26 -19.96 -24.78 -9.49
CA TRP A 26 -20.93 -23.67 -9.71
C TRP A 26 -22.28 -24.30 -10.11
N GLN A 27 -23.17 -24.57 -9.15
CA GLN A 27 -24.50 -25.07 -9.45
C GLN A 27 -25.34 -23.94 -10.06
N GLN A 28 -25.63 -24.02 -11.35
CA GLN A 28 -26.57 -23.14 -12.03
C GLN A 28 -28.01 -23.56 -11.67
N SER A 29 -28.45 -23.25 -10.45
CA SER A 29 -29.85 -23.54 -10.08
C SER A 29 -30.79 -22.56 -10.78
N ASN A 30 -31.64 -23.08 -11.65
CA ASN A 30 -32.87 -22.45 -12.18
C ASN A 30 -32.68 -21.27 -13.14
N GLY A 31 -31.97 -21.48 -14.25
CA GLY A 31 -32.22 -20.74 -15.50
C GLY A 31 -31.94 -19.23 -15.49
N ASN A 32 -31.31 -18.71 -14.45
CA ASN A 32 -30.82 -17.33 -14.44
C ASN A 32 -29.31 -17.36 -14.76
N PRO A 33 -28.90 -17.04 -15.99
CA PRO A 33 -27.50 -17.10 -16.43
C PRO A 33 -26.59 -16.11 -15.68
N TYR A 34 -27.13 -15.30 -14.77
CA TYR A 34 -26.43 -14.26 -14.03
C TYR A 34 -26.24 -14.60 -12.54
N LYS A 35 -26.49 -15.84 -12.12
CA LYS A 35 -26.35 -16.27 -10.71
C LYS A 35 -25.36 -17.42 -10.57
N PHE A 36 -24.11 -17.10 -10.28
CA PHE A 36 -23.09 -18.07 -9.91
C PHE A 36 -22.89 -18.03 -8.38
N GLY A 37 -23.26 -19.10 -7.68
CA GLY A 37 -22.84 -19.37 -6.29
C GLY A 37 -23.64 -18.70 -5.16
N ARG A 38 -24.95 -18.97 -5.07
CA ARG A 38 -25.69 -18.73 -3.82
C ARG A 38 -25.53 -19.93 -2.88
N THR A 39 -24.86 -19.76 -1.75
CA THR A 39 -25.08 -20.66 -0.59
C THR A 39 -26.25 -20.11 0.23
N LYS A 40 -26.96 -21.02 0.89
CA LYS A 40 -28.21 -20.82 1.64
C LYS A 40 -28.13 -19.61 2.60
N THR A 41 -29.20 -18.81 2.59
CA THR A 41 -29.65 -17.64 3.41
C THR A 41 -28.71 -16.79 4.27
N ASP A 42 -27.53 -17.24 4.72
CA ASP A 42 -26.76 -16.56 5.76
C ASP A 42 -25.25 -16.44 5.48
N ILE A 43 -24.81 -16.53 4.21
CA ILE A 43 -23.38 -16.40 3.84
C ILE A 43 -23.16 -15.24 2.87
N ALA A 44 -22.18 -14.39 3.20
CA ALA A 44 -21.62 -13.34 2.35
C ALA A 44 -21.12 -13.93 1.02
N ALA A 45 -21.74 -13.52 -0.09
CA ALA A 45 -21.42 -14.03 -1.42
C ALA A 45 -20.17 -13.36 -2.01
N ILE A 46 -19.36 -14.12 -2.76
CA ILE A 46 -18.38 -13.58 -3.73
C ILE A 46 -19.13 -13.42 -5.05
N GLY A 47 -19.42 -12.18 -5.45
CA GLY A 47 -20.05 -11.89 -6.74
C GLY A 47 -19.01 -11.77 -7.85
N ILE A 48 -18.95 -12.75 -8.76
CA ILE A 48 -18.19 -12.68 -10.02
C ILE A 48 -19.22 -12.66 -11.16
N GLY A 49 -19.39 -11.51 -11.84
CA GLY A 49 -20.30 -11.40 -12.96
C GLY A 49 -20.61 -9.96 -13.40
N ALA A 50 -21.26 -9.83 -14.57
CA ALA A 50 -21.77 -8.54 -15.06
C ALA A 50 -22.99 -8.13 -14.23
N PHE A 51 -22.95 -6.94 -13.63
CA PHE A 51 -24.08 -6.35 -12.91
C PHE A 51 -24.87 -5.45 -13.86
N PRO A 52 -25.97 -5.94 -14.48
CA PRO A 52 -26.73 -5.12 -15.40
C PRO A 52 -27.37 -3.94 -14.65
N ASN A 53 -27.28 -2.76 -15.26
CA ASN A 53 -27.95 -1.55 -14.80
C ASN A 53 -29.43 -1.84 -14.51
N GLY A 54 -29.90 -1.53 -13.29
CA GLY A 54 -31.34 -1.49 -12.99
C GLY A 54 -31.87 -2.46 -11.93
N THR A 55 -31.04 -3.18 -11.17
CA THR A 55 -31.53 -3.83 -9.93
C THR A 55 -31.19 -2.97 -8.72
N ALA A 56 -32.16 -2.82 -7.81
CA ALA A 56 -32.15 -1.86 -6.70
C ALA A 56 -31.03 -2.04 -5.65
N ASN A 57 -30.12 -2.99 -5.84
CA ASN A 57 -28.97 -3.22 -4.96
C ASN A 57 -27.81 -3.87 -5.77
N PRO A 58 -26.99 -3.07 -6.47
CA PRO A 58 -25.71 -3.58 -6.97
C PRO A 58 -24.82 -3.97 -5.77
N PRO A 59 -23.91 -4.96 -5.93
CA PRO A 59 -22.95 -5.25 -4.87
C PRO A 59 -22.04 -4.04 -4.64
N LEU A 60 -21.83 -3.69 -3.39
CA LEU A 60 -21.03 -2.54 -2.96
C LEU A 60 -19.51 -2.74 -3.18
N SER A 61 -19.08 -3.95 -3.53
CA SER A 61 -17.69 -4.29 -3.90
C SER A 61 -17.65 -5.60 -4.69
N ALA A 62 -16.82 -5.68 -5.74
CA ALA A 62 -16.59 -6.91 -6.51
C ALA A 62 -15.08 -7.24 -6.58
N LEU A 63 -14.72 -8.50 -6.32
CA LEU A 63 -13.38 -9.03 -6.62
C LEU A 63 -13.45 -9.69 -8.00
N HIS A 64 -12.88 -9.05 -9.02
CA HIS A 64 -12.84 -9.57 -10.38
C HIS A 64 -11.46 -10.16 -10.66
N ILE A 65 -11.33 -11.49 -10.61
CA ILE A 65 -10.13 -12.20 -11.08
C ILE A 65 -10.42 -12.65 -12.51
N ASN A 66 -9.94 -11.89 -13.49
CA ASN A 66 -10.21 -12.19 -14.89
C ASN A 66 -9.22 -13.25 -15.41
N THR A 67 -9.73 -14.35 -15.94
CA THR A 67 -8.94 -15.33 -16.70
C THR A 67 -8.84 -14.87 -18.15
N ASN A 68 -7.88 -13.98 -18.43
CA ASN A 68 -7.37 -13.61 -19.76
C ASN A 68 -8.30 -13.93 -20.97
N PRO A 69 -9.43 -13.23 -21.17
CA PRO A 69 -10.09 -13.23 -22.47
C PRO A 69 -9.24 -12.37 -23.42
N PRO A 70 -8.87 -12.88 -24.62
CA PRO A 70 -7.98 -12.18 -25.56
C PRO A 70 -8.57 -10.90 -26.18
N PHE A 71 -9.77 -10.48 -25.78
CA PHE A 71 -10.43 -9.28 -26.29
C PHE A 71 -11.04 -8.47 -25.14
N PRO A 72 -10.63 -7.21 -24.93
CA PRO A 72 -11.31 -6.33 -23.98
C PRO A 72 -12.77 -6.11 -24.45
N PRO A 73 -13.74 -5.99 -23.53
CA PRO A 73 -15.11 -5.66 -23.91
C PRO A 73 -15.11 -4.34 -24.70
N ALA A 74 -15.80 -4.33 -25.85
CA ALA A 74 -15.77 -3.29 -26.89
C ALA A 74 -16.20 -1.88 -26.44
N THR A 75 -16.52 -1.68 -25.16
CA THR A 75 -17.09 -0.44 -24.61
C THR A 75 -16.13 0.35 -23.71
N GLY A 76 -14.82 0.05 -23.72
CA GLY A 76 -13.81 0.94 -23.15
C GLY A 76 -13.85 1.13 -21.63
N PHE A 77 -14.62 0.31 -20.91
CA PHE A 77 -14.77 0.45 -19.46
C PHE A 77 -13.61 -0.13 -18.65
N PHE A 78 -12.65 -0.82 -19.28
CA PHE A 78 -11.48 -1.40 -18.60
C PHE A 78 -10.25 -1.29 -19.50
N SER A 79 -9.12 -0.94 -18.90
CA SER A 79 -7.82 -1.10 -19.54
C SER A 79 -7.35 -2.55 -19.40
N LEU A 80 -6.72 -3.09 -20.45
CA LEU A 80 -6.09 -4.40 -20.39
C LEU A 80 -5.04 -4.41 -19.27
N GLY A 81 -5.15 -5.34 -18.31
CA GLY A 81 -4.24 -5.47 -17.17
C GLY A 81 -4.77 -4.93 -15.82
N GLU A 82 -5.96 -4.32 -15.78
CA GLU A 82 -6.59 -3.91 -14.52
C GLU A 82 -7.12 -5.13 -13.72
N VAL A 83 -6.51 -5.41 -12.56
CA VAL A 83 -6.89 -6.53 -11.68
C VAL A 83 -7.81 -6.09 -10.53
N PHE A 84 -7.74 -4.82 -10.17
CA PHE A 84 -8.31 -4.30 -8.92
C PHE A 84 -8.90 -2.92 -9.20
N ARG A 85 -10.23 -2.83 -9.27
CA ARG A 85 -10.93 -1.55 -9.44
C ARG A 85 -12.13 -1.45 -8.53
N THR A 86 -12.41 -0.24 -8.07
CA THR A 86 -13.68 0.14 -7.46
C THR A 86 -14.27 1.29 -8.27
N VAL A 87 -15.48 1.09 -8.79
CA VAL A 87 -16.27 2.14 -9.43
C VAL A 87 -17.44 2.42 -8.50
N GLY A 88 -17.57 3.65 -8.03
CA GLY A 88 -18.70 4.09 -7.24
C GLY A 88 -19.00 5.56 -7.46
N PRO A 89 -20.16 6.05 -7.01
CA PRO A 89 -20.58 7.42 -7.22
C PRO A 89 -19.59 8.38 -6.56
N SER A 90 -19.32 9.52 -7.22
CA SER A 90 -18.41 10.54 -6.70
C SER A 90 -18.93 11.18 -5.41
N THR A 91 -20.23 11.10 -5.13
CA THR A 91 -20.85 11.64 -3.91
C THR A 91 -20.69 10.74 -2.68
N GLU A 92 -20.09 9.56 -2.84
CA GLU A 92 -19.88 8.60 -1.75
C GLU A 92 -18.38 8.36 -1.52
N THR A 93 -18.04 7.88 -0.32
CA THR A 93 -16.67 7.44 -0.05
C THR A 93 -16.42 6.07 -0.66
N ASN A 94 -15.42 5.99 -1.53
CA ASN A 94 -15.00 4.74 -2.16
C ASN A 94 -13.79 4.20 -1.40
N ALA A 95 -13.85 2.97 -0.86
CA ALA A 95 -12.84 2.48 0.07
C ALA A 95 -12.52 0.98 -0.07
N TRP A 96 -11.27 0.64 0.22
CA TRP A 96 -10.74 -0.72 0.38
C TRP A 96 -10.32 -0.86 1.84
N ARG A 97 -10.97 -1.77 2.57
CA ARG A 97 -10.84 -1.87 4.04
C ARG A 97 -10.37 -3.25 4.43
N MET A 98 -9.42 -3.32 5.36
CA MET A 98 -9.01 -4.57 6.01
C MET A 98 -9.55 -4.59 7.44
N LEU A 99 -10.35 -5.61 7.76
CA LEU A 99 -10.90 -5.84 9.09
C LEU A 99 -10.33 -7.14 9.68
N SER A 100 -9.99 -7.14 10.98
CA SER A 100 -9.51 -8.32 11.70
C SER A 100 -10.60 -9.00 12.55
N GLY A 101 -11.88 -8.68 12.31
CA GLY A 101 -13.02 -9.16 13.11
C GLY A 101 -14.29 -8.36 12.82
N THR A 102 -15.38 -8.68 13.52
CA THR A 102 -16.72 -8.13 13.26
C THR A 102 -17.14 -7.00 14.21
N GLY A 103 -16.38 -6.72 15.27
CA GLY A 103 -16.66 -5.66 16.23
C GLY A 103 -16.20 -4.26 15.79
N THR A 104 -16.52 -3.24 16.59
CA THR A 104 -15.96 -1.89 16.42
C THR A 104 -14.45 -1.89 16.68
N GLY A 105 -13.68 -1.14 15.90
CA GLY A 105 -12.21 -1.06 16.05
C GLY A 105 -11.43 -2.24 15.44
N THR A 106 -12.09 -3.11 14.68
CA THR A 106 -11.43 -4.23 13.99
C THR A 106 -10.82 -3.81 12.65
N GLU A 107 -11.19 -2.66 12.10
CA GLU A 107 -10.51 -2.11 10.91
C GLU A 107 -9.07 -1.77 11.23
N LYS A 108 -8.14 -2.33 10.47
CA LYS A 108 -6.71 -2.11 10.63
C LYS A 108 -6.16 -1.11 9.63
N PHE A 109 -6.71 -1.13 8.42
CA PHE A 109 -6.17 -0.39 7.29
C PHE A 109 -7.28 -0.02 6.32
N VAL A 110 -7.18 1.18 5.74
CA VAL A 110 -8.05 1.62 4.66
C VAL A 110 -7.30 2.45 3.62
N LEU A 111 -7.57 2.16 2.34
CA LEU A 111 -7.29 3.03 1.20
C LEU A 111 -8.62 3.58 0.70
N PHE A 112 -8.80 4.90 0.68
CA PHE A 112 -10.09 5.49 0.31
C PHE A 112 -9.98 6.82 -0.41
N ASN A 113 -11.01 7.12 -1.21
CA ASN A 113 -11.29 8.44 -1.75
C ASN A 113 -12.58 8.99 -1.10
N PRO A 114 -12.53 10.09 -0.33
CA PRO A 114 -13.72 10.73 0.23
C PRO A 114 -14.73 11.16 -0.84
N ALA A 115 -15.98 11.31 -0.41
CA ALA A 115 -17.01 11.91 -1.24
C ALA A 115 -16.57 13.27 -1.80
N SER A 116 -16.76 13.45 -3.10
CA SER A 116 -16.47 14.66 -3.87
C SER A 116 -15.01 15.12 -3.77
N SER A 117 -14.08 14.18 -3.62
CA SER A 117 -12.64 14.47 -3.56
C SER A 117 -11.88 13.82 -4.72
N ASP A 118 -10.82 14.50 -5.14
CA ASP A 118 -9.79 13.93 -6.03
C ASP A 118 -8.61 13.34 -5.22
N ASN A 119 -8.61 13.51 -3.89
CA ASN A 119 -7.51 13.06 -3.03
C ASN A 119 -7.72 11.61 -2.59
N VAL A 120 -6.67 10.79 -2.68
CA VAL A 120 -6.65 9.42 -2.16
C VAL A 120 -5.91 9.39 -0.82
N PHE A 121 -6.47 8.66 0.14
CA PHE A 121 -5.95 8.56 1.50
C PHE A 121 -5.59 7.11 1.83
N LEU A 122 -4.44 6.96 2.47
CA LEU A 122 -3.98 5.73 3.11
C LEU A 122 -4.00 5.93 4.62
N ARG A 123 -4.67 5.06 5.39
CA ARG A 123 -4.86 5.27 6.83
C ARG A 123 -4.79 3.99 7.65
N SER A 124 -4.12 4.06 8.81
CA SER A 124 -4.27 3.11 9.91
C SER A 124 -5.53 3.48 10.71
N SER A 125 -6.43 2.52 10.90
CA SER A 125 -7.74 2.81 11.50
C SER A 125 -7.86 2.40 12.97
N VAL A 126 -6.75 1.94 13.57
CA VAL A 126 -6.69 1.61 15.00
C VAL A 126 -5.99 2.73 15.73
N SER A 127 -6.69 3.33 16.70
CA SER A 127 -6.11 4.34 17.58
C SER A 127 -4.93 3.78 18.37
N GLY A 128 -3.83 4.52 18.38
CA GLY A 128 -2.56 4.15 19.03
C GLY A 128 -1.73 3.13 18.25
N ALA A 129 -2.14 2.74 17.03
CA ALA A 129 -1.36 1.84 16.19
C ALA A 129 -0.52 2.61 15.17
N ASN A 130 0.77 2.28 15.10
CA ASN A 130 1.69 2.87 14.14
C ASN A 130 1.43 2.33 12.73
N MET A 131 1.61 3.18 11.73
CA MET A 131 1.80 2.74 10.35
C MET A 131 3.29 2.43 10.14
N GLN A 132 3.61 1.21 9.73
CA GLN A 132 5.00 0.78 9.56
C GLN A 132 5.24 0.31 8.12
N PHE A 133 6.37 0.75 7.56
CA PHE A 133 6.87 0.30 6.27
C PHE A 133 8.06 -0.62 6.53
N GLN A 134 7.94 -1.88 6.12
CA GLN A 134 8.90 -2.93 6.43
C GLN A 134 9.53 -3.50 5.16
N THR A 135 10.80 -3.87 5.28
CA THR A 135 11.54 -4.67 4.29
C THR A 135 12.02 -5.94 4.94
N THR A 136 12.28 -6.99 4.18
CA THR A 136 12.84 -8.24 4.70
C THR A 136 14.35 -8.28 4.44
N LEU A 137 15.14 -8.46 5.49
CA LEU A 137 16.56 -8.81 5.40
C LEU A 137 16.70 -10.32 5.57
N THR A 138 17.42 -10.99 4.69
CA THR A 138 17.70 -12.42 4.82
C THR A 138 19.10 -12.63 5.38
N VAL A 139 19.20 -13.17 6.60
CA VAL A 139 20.48 -13.51 7.24
C VAL A 139 20.56 -15.03 7.38
N PHE A 140 21.56 -15.64 6.75
CA PHE A 140 21.73 -17.12 6.70
C PHE A 140 20.48 -17.88 6.22
N GLY A 141 19.74 -17.30 5.26
CA GLY A 141 18.51 -17.90 4.74
C GLY A 141 17.26 -17.66 5.61
N ASN A 142 17.38 -17.01 6.76
CA ASN A 142 16.24 -16.65 7.60
C ASN A 142 15.73 -15.23 7.26
N PRO A 143 14.48 -15.07 6.77
CA PRO A 143 13.90 -13.76 6.52
C PRO A 143 13.55 -13.05 7.85
N ILE A 144 14.07 -11.85 8.03
CA ILE A 144 13.84 -10.99 9.19
C ILE A 144 13.13 -9.72 8.71
N PRO A 145 11.87 -9.48 9.11
CA PRO A 145 11.20 -8.21 8.80
C PRO A 145 11.83 -7.08 9.62
N LEU A 146 12.16 -5.99 8.94
CA LEU A 146 12.76 -4.80 9.52
C LEU A 146 11.93 -3.58 9.14
N THR A 147 11.46 -2.84 10.14
CA THR A 147 10.85 -1.52 9.94
C THR A 147 11.90 -0.56 9.43
N ARG A 148 11.60 0.13 8.33
CA ARG A 148 12.45 1.17 7.73
C ARG A 148 11.89 2.57 7.95
N MET A 149 10.57 2.66 8.09
CA MET A 149 9.87 3.89 8.42
C MET A 149 8.68 3.56 9.33
N THR A 150 8.44 4.40 10.32
CA THR A 150 7.27 4.35 11.19
C THR A 150 6.60 5.71 11.23
N ILE A 151 5.28 5.73 11.17
CA ILE A 151 4.45 6.90 11.49
C ILE A 151 3.67 6.51 12.74
N THR A 152 3.93 7.21 13.83
CA THR A 152 3.31 6.92 15.12
C THR A 152 1.94 7.56 15.21
N ASP A 153 0.96 6.80 15.70
CA ASP A 153 -0.34 7.35 16.07
C ASP A 153 -0.28 7.74 17.55
N GLY A 154 -0.40 9.04 17.82
CA GLY A 154 -0.22 9.65 19.14
C GLY A 154 -0.47 11.16 19.06
N LEU A 155 -0.26 11.89 20.16
CA LEU A 155 -0.61 13.32 20.24
C LEU A 155 0.08 14.20 19.16
N PHE A 156 1.20 13.75 18.60
CA PHE A 156 2.06 14.57 17.74
C PHE A 156 2.38 13.99 16.36
N GLY A 157 1.89 12.79 16.00
CA GLY A 157 2.07 12.21 14.66
C GLY A 157 3.52 12.19 14.15
N MET A 158 4.42 11.47 14.83
CA MET A 158 5.85 11.52 14.55
C MET A 158 6.29 10.50 13.49
N VAL A 159 7.28 10.86 12.68
CA VAL A 159 7.91 10.02 11.65
C VAL A 159 9.31 9.59 12.08
N GLY A 160 9.52 8.27 12.15
CA GLY A 160 10.83 7.67 12.35
C GLY A 160 11.34 7.02 11.07
N ILE A 161 12.62 7.21 10.73
CA ILE A 161 13.30 6.53 9.62
C ILE A 161 14.58 5.86 10.15
N GLY A 162 14.80 4.60 9.80
CA GLY A 162 15.98 3.86 10.26
C GLY A 162 15.82 2.34 10.27
N ASN A 163 16.92 1.62 10.39
CA ASN A 163 16.97 0.15 10.39
C ASN A 163 16.43 -0.46 11.70
N GLY A 164 15.16 -0.84 11.70
CA GLY A 164 14.47 -1.39 12.87
C GLY A 164 14.01 -0.32 13.86
N PHE A 165 14.10 0.96 13.50
CA PHE A 165 13.75 2.06 14.39
C PHE A 165 12.23 2.30 14.44
N THR A 166 11.66 2.33 15.65
CA THR A 166 10.19 2.35 15.86
C THR A 166 9.68 3.41 16.83
N ASN A 167 10.55 4.14 17.52
CA ASN A 167 10.17 5.06 18.60
C ASN A 167 10.73 6.49 18.38
N PRO A 168 10.27 7.21 17.34
CA PRO A 168 10.66 8.61 17.12
C PRO A 168 10.33 9.48 18.34
N GLN A 169 11.16 10.50 18.60
CA GLN A 169 11.03 11.42 19.75
C GLN A 169 10.82 12.88 19.29
N SER A 170 10.76 13.08 17.98
CA SER A 170 10.60 14.36 17.28
C SER A 170 9.71 14.14 16.06
N GLN A 171 9.14 15.21 15.49
CA GLN A 171 8.28 15.13 14.30
C GLN A 171 8.91 14.34 13.15
N LEU A 172 10.22 14.54 12.93
CA LEU A 172 11.07 13.69 12.11
C LEU A 172 12.27 13.25 12.97
N HIS A 173 12.48 11.95 13.08
CA HIS A 173 13.65 11.38 13.77
C HIS A 173 14.27 10.32 12.86
N ILE A 174 15.48 10.60 12.38
CA ILE A 174 16.28 9.66 11.60
C ILE A 174 17.30 9.03 12.55
N ASN A 175 17.32 7.71 12.63
CA ASN A 175 18.21 6.97 13.52
C ASN A 175 18.50 5.59 12.93
N ASP A 176 19.73 5.36 12.50
CA ASP A 176 20.16 4.08 11.93
C ASP A 176 21.06 3.25 12.86
N GLY A 177 21.03 3.52 14.18
CA GLY A 177 21.87 2.84 15.16
C GLY A 177 23.33 3.30 15.10
N ASP A 178 24.25 2.35 14.90
CA ASP A 178 25.71 2.58 14.91
C ASP A 178 26.26 3.08 13.56
N PHE A 179 25.38 3.33 12.58
CA PHE A 179 25.78 3.78 11.25
C PHE A 179 25.72 5.31 11.13
N PRO A 180 26.60 5.92 10.31
CA PRO A 180 26.49 7.33 9.98
C PRO A 180 25.10 7.65 9.45
N THR A 181 24.46 8.67 10.02
CA THR A 181 23.08 9.03 9.70
C THR A 181 23.05 10.43 9.10
N TYR A 182 22.86 10.50 7.78
CA TYR A 182 22.85 11.76 7.03
C TYR A 182 21.56 11.92 6.22
N THR A 183 21.13 13.17 6.08
CA THR A 183 20.34 13.59 4.90
C THR A 183 21.32 13.98 3.81
N GLN A 184 21.22 13.35 2.63
CA GLN A 184 22.07 13.62 1.48
C GLN A 184 21.26 14.30 0.38
N ILE A 185 21.81 15.37 -0.19
CA ILE A 185 21.21 16.15 -1.27
C ILE A 185 22.17 16.12 -2.45
N THR A 186 21.69 15.62 -3.58
CA THR A 186 22.44 15.51 -4.83
C THR A 186 21.65 16.11 -5.99
N ASN A 187 22.32 16.30 -7.12
CA ASN A 187 21.70 16.60 -8.41
C ASN A 187 22.51 15.97 -9.55
N THR A 188 22.10 16.22 -10.79
CA THR A 188 22.78 15.68 -11.98
C THR A 188 24.27 16.05 -12.07
N ASN A 189 24.70 17.18 -11.50
CA ASN A 189 26.09 17.64 -11.57
C ASN A 189 26.97 17.00 -10.49
N THR A 190 26.41 16.66 -9.33
CA THR A 190 27.15 16.00 -8.24
C THR A 190 27.16 14.49 -8.41
N GLY A 191 26.10 13.92 -9.01
CA GLY A 191 25.92 12.47 -9.10
C GLY A 191 25.16 11.89 -7.91
N PRO A 192 24.77 10.61 -7.95
CA PRO A 192 23.89 9.98 -6.96
C PRO A 192 24.60 9.08 -5.92
N ASN A 193 25.92 8.97 -5.95
CA ASN A 193 26.67 7.99 -5.14
C ASN A 193 26.81 8.44 -3.68
N ALA A 194 27.32 7.54 -2.83
CA ALA A 194 27.58 7.83 -1.42
C ALA A 194 28.71 8.86 -1.18
N ASP A 195 29.47 9.23 -2.20
CA ASP A 195 30.54 10.23 -2.08
C ASP A 195 30.20 11.52 -2.83
N ASP A 196 28.94 11.72 -3.22
CA ASP A 196 28.48 12.83 -4.04
C ASP A 196 27.58 13.82 -3.25
N GLY A 197 27.69 15.11 -3.57
CA GLY A 197 26.76 16.15 -3.11
C GLY A 197 26.97 16.64 -1.67
N PHE A 198 25.87 17.03 -1.01
CA PHE A 198 25.90 17.67 0.30
C PHE A 198 25.20 16.84 1.37
N ARG A 199 25.85 16.67 2.53
CA ARG A 199 25.33 15.93 3.68
C ARG A 199 25.19 16.79 4.92
N VAL A 200 24.10 16.55 5.66
CA VAL A 200 23.86 17.07 7.00
C VAL A 200 23.48 15.90 7.90
N GLY A 201 24.18 15.73 9.01
CA GLY A 201 23.87 14.62 9.92
C GLY A 201 24.94 14.37 10.97
N ILE A 202 25.06 13.11 11.38
CA ILE A 202 26.04 12.63 12.36
C ILE A 202 26.84 11.46 11.77
N ASP A 203 28.14 11.41 12.07
CA ASP A 203 28.98 10.27 11.70
C ASP A 203 28.76 9.06 12.63
N ALA A 204 29.53 7.99 12.43
CA ALA A 204 29.43 6.77 13.25
C ALA A 204 29.88 6.99 14.71
N ASP A 205 30.70 7.99 14.98
CA ASP A 205 31.18 8.34 16.31
C ASP A 205 30.26 9.36 17.01
N GLY A 206 29.18 9.78 16.33
CA GLY A 206 28.20 10.74 16.84
C GLY A 206 28.61 12.20 16.68
N VAL A 207 29.64 12.50 15.89
CA VAL A 207 30.06 13.87 15.57
C VAL A 207 29.09 14.47 14.54
N ALA A 208 28.55 15.65 14.85
CA ALA A 208 27.67 16.37 13.93
C ALA A 208 28.46 17.03 12.78
N GLU A 209 27.99 16.87 11.55
CA GLU A 209 28.70 17.31 10.34
C GLU A 209 27.80 18.06 9.35
N LEU A 210 28.39 19.06 8.71
CA LEU A 210 27.96 19.63 7.42
C LEU A 210 29.06 19.32 6.41
N ARG A 211 28.79 18.44 5.45
CA ARG A 211 29.83 17.88 4.58
C ARG A 211 29.50 18.09 3.12
N GLN A 212 30.30 18.92 2.47
CA GLN A 212 30.34 19.03 1.01
C GLN A 212 31.28 17.94 0.52
N GLN A 213 30.77 17.01 -0.30
CA GLN A 213 31.56 15.90 -0.81
C GLN A 213 32.24 16.23 -2.15
N GLU A 214 31.79 17.29 -2.82
CA GLU A 214 32.40 17.80 -4.03
C GLU A 214 33.61 18.71 -3.78
N ASN A 215 34.47 18.90 -4.78
CA ASN A 215 35.52 19.92 -4.77
C ASN A 215 34.96 21.34 -5.01
N PHE A 216 33.96 21.73 -4.21
CA PHE A 216 33.31 23.03 -4.23
C PHE A 216 33.23 23.64 -2.83
N GLY A 217 33.00 24.94 -2.76
CA GLY A 217 32.82 25.64 -1.50
C GLY A 217 31.39 25.58 -0.96
N PHE A 218 31.23 26.00 0.28
CA PHE A 218 29.94 26.38 0.86
C PHE A 218 29.71 27.87 0.66
N ASN A 219 28.57 28.24 0.08
CA ASN A 219 28.20 29.63 -0.08
C ASN A 219 26.98 29.96 0.79
N PHE A 220 27.08 31.04 1.55
CA PHE A 220 26.04 31.53 2.43
C PHE A 220 25.51 32.86 1.87
N TYR A 221 24.24 32.85 1.47
CA TYR A 221 23.57 33.97 0.83
C TYR A 221 22.53 34.60 1.76
N THR A 222 22.28 35.88 1.56
CA THR A 222 21.13 36.61 2.13
C THR A 222 20.45 37.41 1.05
N GLN A 223 19.15 37.71 1.21
CA GLN A 223 18.34 38.51 0.27
C GLN A 223 18.18 37.85 -1.12
N ASN A 224 17.00 38.02 -1.71
CA ASN A 224 16.72 37.67 -3.10
C ASN A 224 17.14 38.84 -4.01
N PRO A 225 17.95 38.68 -5.09
CA PRO A 225 18.44 37.43 -5.68
C PRO A 225 19.91 37.14 -5.38
N ASN A 226 20.19 36.58 -4.20
CA ASN A 226 21.44 35.91 -3.83
C ASN A 226 22.65 36.86 -3.58
N THR A 227 22.55 37.75 -2.59
CA THR A 227 23.76 38.45 -2.14
C THR A 227 24.63 37.52 -1.31
N LEU A 228 25.78 37.10 -1.87
CA LEU A 228 26.78 36.29 -1.17
C LEU A 228 27.37 37.09 0.01
N LYS A 229 27.39 36.48 1.19
CA LYS A 229 27.93 37.11 2.42
C LYS A 229 29.12 36.37 2.97
N MET A 230 29.17 35.06 2.77
CA MET A 230 30.25 34.22 3.28
C MET A 230 30.46 33.02 2.36
N THR A 231 31.71 32.61 2.20
CA THR A 231 32.09 31.40 1.47
C THR A 231 33.16 30.65 2.26
N LEU A 232 32.95 29.36 2.49
CA LEU A 232 34.05 28.43 2.80
C LEU A 232 34.49 27.81 1.47
N THR A 233 35.69 28.12 0.99
CA THR A 233 36.17 27.63 -0.31
C THR A 233 36.43 26.13 -0.27
N ALA A 234 36.58 25.52 -1.46
CA ALA A 234 36.99 24.11 -1.57
C ALA A 234 38.39 23.84 -0.97
N THR A 235 39.22 24.88 -0.82
CA THR A 235 40.55 24.82 -0.18
C THR A 235 40.51 24.99 1.34
N GLY A 236 39.32 25.26 1.92
CA GLY A 236 39.14 25.44 3.37
C GLY A 236 39.26 26.89 3.85
N ASP A 237 39.34 27.87 2.96
CA ASP A 237 39.45 29.28 3.33
C ASP A 237 38.06 29.88 3.59
N LEU A 238 37.90 30.55 4.74
CA LEU A 238 36.68 31.27 5.08
C LEU A 238 36.77 32.74 4.62
N ASN A 239 35.96 33.08 3.62
CA ASN A 239 35.79 34.45 3.13
C ASN A 239 34.50 35.06 3.67
N ILE A 240 34.55 36.27 4.23
CA ILE A 240 33.37 37.04 4.66
C ILE A 240 33.34 38.34 3.86
N THR A 241 32.27 38.55 3.11
CA THR A 241 32.07 39.76 2.31
C THR A 241 31.54 40.87 3.22
N THR A 242 32.39 41.81 3.60
CA THR A 242 31.97 43.02 4.32
C THR A 242 31.24 43.96 3.36
N ALA A 243 29.92 43.88 3.30
CA ALA A 243 29.12 45.02 2.87
C ALA A 243 29.20 46.08 3.98
N ASN A 244 29.71 47.27 3.65
CA ASN A 244 29.81 48.48 4.49
C ASN A 244 29.22 48.31 5.91
N LYS A 245 30.10 48.18 6.91
CA LYS A 245 29.72 48.33 8.33
C LYS A 245 28.94 49.64 8.44
N GLY A 246 27.62 49.55 8.57
CA GLY A 246 26.85 50.68 9.08
C GLY A 246 27.43 50.97 10.45
N THR A 247 28.16 52.09 10.57
CA THR A 247 28.53 52.67 11.85
C THR A 247 27.24 52.81 12.65
N LYS A 248 27.12 52.03 13.72
CA LYS A 248 26.15 52.29 14.78
C LYS A 248 26.60 53.53 15.55
#